data_AF-A0A0H2S9L0-F1
#
_entry.id   AF-A0A0H2S9L0-F1
#
_cell.length_a   1.000
_cell.length_b   1.000
_cell.length_c   1.000
_cell.angle_alpha   90.00
_cell.angle_beta   90.00
_cell.angle_gamma   90.00
#
_symmetry.space_group_name_H-M   'P 1'
#
loop_
_entity.id
_entity.type
_entity.pdbx_description
1 polymer ?
#
loop_
_entity_poly.entity_id
_entity_poly.type
_entity_poly.pdbx_seq_one_letter_code
_entity_poly.pdbx_strand_id
1 'polypeptide(L)'
;MKRIKKFMNYIIRDILIWKSYKTQAVLGILSGFLGLLQFGFMGRFIAQGNYFPMIEQYGGNILAYFISGSVFMSYTTLSLTTFKNVIRQEQVMGTIEYLLLSETPLWEVFIYTIFSRLIFTIINTGIVFIFLIYTFDVEIKMNIISSIILLVITMISLSGIGILSAGFIMLTKKGDPISWVY
;
A
#
# COMPACT_ATOMS: atom_id res chain seq x y z
N MET A 1 -3.62 -21.05 19.62
CA MET A 1 -2.21 -20.63 19.86
C MET A 1 -1.30 -20.71 18.61
N LYS A 2 -1.27 -21.83 17.86
CA LYS A 2 -0.36 -21.99 16.70
C LYS A 2 -0.49 -20.90 15.62
N ARG A 3 -1.72 -20.53 15.22
CA ARG A 3 -1.98 -19.51 14.18
C ARG A 3 -1.49 -18.10 14.53
N ILE A 4 -1.68 -17.66 15.79
CA ILE A 4 -1.20 -16.35 16.26
C ILE A 4 0.32 -16.30 16.24
N LYS A 5 0.98 -17.39 16.66
CA LYS A 5 2.45 -17.49 16.59
C LYS A 5 2.94 -17.45 15.14
N LYS A 6 2.26 -18.13 14.21
CA LYS A 6 2.57 -18.05 12.77
C LYS A 6 2.46 -16.61 12.26
N PHE A 7 1.35 -15.93 12.55
CA PHE A 7 1.15 -14.53 12.15
C PHE A 7 2.26 -13.61 12.69
N MET A 8 2.59 -13.73 13.98
CA MET A 8 3.65 -12.92 14.58
C MET A 8 5.02 -13.20 13.97
N ASN A 9 5.30 -14.46 13.60
CA ASN A 9 6.53 -14.81 12.89
C ASN A 9 6.62 -14.15 11.51
N TYR A 10 5.50 -13.98 10.78
CA TYR A 10 5.50 -13.26 9.50
C TYR A 10 5.86 -11.78 9.69
N ILE A 11 5.31 -11.13 10.71
CA ILE A 11 5.65 -9.74 11.04
C ILE A 11 7.14 -9.63 11.42
N ILE A 12 7.62 -10.50 12.30
CA ILE A 12 9.04 -10.49 12.73
C ILE A 12 9.95 -10.72 11.52
N ARG A 13 9.62 -11.68 10.64
CA ARG A 13 10.37 -11.92 9.39
C ARG A 13 10.46 -10.66 8.55
N ASP A 14 9.35 -9.98 8.31
CA ASP A 14 9.32 -8.79 7.46
C ASP A 14 10.12 -7.62 8.10
N ILE A 15 10.07 -7.46 9.43
CA ILE A 15 10.90 -6.50 10.16
C ILE A 15 12.40 -6.85 10.04
N LEU A 16 12.75 -8.12 10.19
CA LEU A 16 14.14 -8.59 10.07
C LEU A 16 14.68 -8.36 8.65
N ILE A 17 13.87 -8.63 7.62
CA ILE A 17 14.20 -8.32 6.23
C ILE A 17 14.46 -6.82 6.10
N TRP A 18 13.51 -5.97 6.50
CA TRP A 18 13.66 -4.52 6.38
C TRP A 18 14.92 -3.99 7.09
N LYS A 19 15.24 -4.51 8.29
CA LYS A 19 16.45 -4.15 9.05
C LYS A 19 17.75 -4.66 8.41
N SER A 20 17.71 -5.81 7.73
CA SER A 20 18.88 -6.43 7.11
C SER A 20 19.29 -5.71 5.83
N TYR A 21 18.32 -5.31 5.00
CA TYR A 21 18.57 -4.62 3.72
C TYR A 21 18.72 -3.11 3.92
N LYS A 22 19.77 -2.69 4.64
CA LYS A 22 20.03 -1.28 5.01
C LYS A 22 20.03 -0.33 3.82
N THR A 23 20.68 -0.70 2.71
CA THR A 23 20.73 0.13 1.49
C THR A 23 19.33 0.37 0.94
N GLN A 24 18.50 -0.67 0.87
CA GLN A 24 17.10 -0.54 0.44
C GLN A 24 16.30 0.35 1.39
N ALA A 25 16.51 0.21 2.70
CA ALA A 25 15.84 1.07 3.69
C ALA A 25 16.22 2.55 3.50
N VAL A 26 17.52 2.86 3.38
CA VAL A 26 18.01 4.23 3.18
C VAL A 26 17.51 4.82 1.87
N LEU A 27 17.67 4.09 0.76
CA LEU A 27 17.19 4.54 -0.55
C LEU A 27 15.66 4.69 -0.59
N GLY A 28 14.93 3.81 0.10
CA GLY A 28 13.48 3.90 0.23
C GLY A 28 13.03 5.16 0.97
N ILE A 29 13.69 5.49 2.09
CA ILE A 29 13.41 6.73 2.85
C ILE A 29 13.74 7.96 2.01
N LEU A 30 14.90 7.99 1.35
CA LEU A 30 15.31 9.09 0.48
C LEU A 30 14.33 9.29 -0.68
N SER A 31 13.97 8.20 -1.36
CA SER A 31 13.01 8.23 -2.48
C SER A 31 11.63 8.68 -2.03
N GLY A 32 11.18 8.20 -0.87
CA GLY A 32 9.93 8.65 -0.25
C GLY A 32 9.96 10.15 0.02
N PHE A 33 11.01 10.64 0.69
CA PHE A 33 11.17 12.07 1.00
C PHE A 33 11.19 12.95 -0.25
N LEU A 34 11.94 12.56 -1.29
CA LEU A 34 11.95 13.28 -2.57
C LEU A 34 10.58 13.27 -3.24
N GLY A 35 9.87 12.13 -3.21
CA GLY A 35 8.51 12.02 -3.70
C GLY A 35 7.54 12.95 -2.97
N LEU A 36 7.67 13.08 -1.64
CA LEU A 36 6.86 14.01 -0.84
C LEU A 36 7.11 15.47 -1.23
N LEU A 37 8.37 15.86 -1.39
CA LEU A 37 8.73 17.21 -1.84
C LEU A 37 8.15 17.50 -3.21
N GLN A 38 8.37 16.59 -4.18
CA GLN A 38 7.85 16.74 -5.53
C GLN A 38 6.32 16.91 -5.51
N PHE A 39 5.62 16.06 -4.77
CA PHE A 39 4.17 16.07 -4.70
C PHE A 39 3.63 17.36 -4.05
N GLY A 40 4.25 17.80 -2.95
CA GLY A 40 3.88 19.03 -2.26
C GLY A 40 4.16 20.30 -3.08
N PHE A 41 5.32 20.37 -3.77
CA PHE A 41 5.62 21.48 -4.68
C PHE A 41 4.67 21.52 -5.87
N MET A 42 4.39 20.36 -6.48
CA MET A 42 3.45 20.28 -7.60
C MET A 42 2.04 20.69 -7.18
N GLY A 43 1.59 20.26 -6.01
CA GLY A 43 0.29 20.68 -5.46
C GLY A 43 0.22 22.17 -5.16
N ARG A 44 1.28 22.79 -4.60
CA ARG A 44 1.32 24.25 -4.40
C ARG A 44 1.34 25.01 -5.73
N PHE A 45 2.11 24.54 -6.70
CA PHE A 45 2.17 25.14 -8.03
C PHE A 45 0.79 25.12 -8.70
N ILE A 46 0.07 24.00 -8.62
CA ILE A 46 -1.28 23.86 -9.15
C ILE A 46 -2.28 24.74 -8.38
N ALA A 47 -2.13 24.86 -7.06
CA ALA A 47 -3.01 25.70 -6.22
C ALA A 47 -2.86 27.20 -6.53
N GLN A 48 -1.67 27.65 -6.92
CA GLN A 48 -1.41 29.06 -7.19
C GLN A 48 -2.08 29.51 -8.50
N GLY A 49 -3.07 30.39 -8.38
CA GLY A 49 -3.73 31.03 -9.54
C GLY A 49 -4.84 30.21 -10.19
N ASN A 50 -5.18 29.02 -9.64
CA ASN A 50 -6.27 28.19 -10.14
C ASN A 50 -7.37 28.02 -9.09
N TYR A 51 -8.61 28.02 -9.56
CA TYR A 51 -9.79 27.74 -8.76
C TYR A 51 -10.46 26.45 -9.25
N PHE A 52 -10.86 25.59 -8.31
CA PHE A 52 -11.34 24.24 -8.61
C PHE A 52 -12.78 24.06 -8.12
N PRO A 53 -13.80 24.33 -8.96
CA PRO A 53 -15.21 24.30 -8.55
C PRO A 53 -15.67 22.91 -8.10
N MET A 54 -15.13 21.82 -8.67
CA MET A 54 -15.55 20.45 -8.36
C MET A 54 -15.16 19.97 -6.95
N ILE A 55 -14.15 20.59 -6.33
CA ILE A 55 -13.67 20.23 -4.98
C ILE A 55 -14.11 21.21 -3.91
N GLU A 56 -14.81 22.29 -4.28
CA GLU A 56 -15.27 23.32 -3.34
C GLU A 56 -16.18 22.74 -2.25
N GLN A 57 -17.11 21.87 -2.63
CA GLN A 57 -17.99 21.13 -1.71
C GLN A 57 -17.23 20.23 -0.72
N TYR A 58 -15.96 19.91 -1.00
CA TYR A 58 -15.08 19.07 -0.17
C TYR A 58 -13.99 19.89 0.56
N GLY A 59 -14.09 21.22 0.53
CA GLY A 59 -13.16 22.15 1.21
C GLY A 59 -12.25 22.94 0.27
N GLY A 60 -12.31 22.75 -1.04
CA GLY A 60 -11.65 23.59 -2.04
C GLY A 60 -10.12 23.49 -2.09
N ASN A 61 -9.50 22.77 -1.16
CA ASN A 61 -8.05 22.69 -1.04
C ASN A 61 -7.49 21.51 -1.85
N ILE A 62 -6.83 21.82 -2.97
CA ILE A 62 -6.24 20.82 -3.88
C ILE A 62 -5.15 19.98 -3.18
N LEU A 63 -4.39 20.56 -2.24
CA LEU A 63 -3.39 19.83 -1.48
C LEU A 63 -4.04 18.81 -0.55
N ALA A 64 -5.14 19.18 0.12
CA ALA A 64 -5.90 18.24 0.94
C ALA A 64 -6.46 17.07 0.11
N TYR A 65 -6.93 17.35 -1.10
CA TYR A 65 -7.40 16.33 -2.04
C TYR A 65 -6.28 15.39 -2.48
N PHE A 66 -5.11 15.92 -2.85
CA PHE A 66 -3.95 15.13 -3.24
C PHE A 66 -3.39 14.28 -2.10
N ILE A 67 -3.30 14.85 -0.90
CA ILE A 67 -2.80 14.13 0.29
C ILE A 67 -3.75 12.99 0.64
N SER A 68 -5.06 13.24 0.74
CA SER A 68 -6.04 12.19 1.05
C SER A 68 -6.11 11.12 -0.03
N GLY A 69 -6.06 11.52 -1.31
CA GLY A 69 -6.03 10.60 -2.45
C GLY A 69 -4.79 9.70 -2.46
N SER A 70 -3.60 10.24 -2.13
CA SER A 70 -2.36 9.44 -2.10
C SER A 70 -2.36 8.40 -0.98
N VAL A 71 -2.91 8.75 0.19
CA VAL A 71 -3.15 7.80 1.29
C VAL A 71 -4.08 6.69 0.80
N PHE A 72 -5.24 7.04 0.24
CA PHE A 72 -6.21 6.05 -0.25
C PHE A 72 -5.63 5.14 -1.36
N MET A 73 -4.85 5.71 -2.27
CA MET A 73 -4.17 4.98 -3.34
C MET A 73 -3.15 3.97 -2.81
N SER A 74 -2.48 4.28 -1.69
CA SER A 74 -1.52 3.37 -1.06
C SER A 74 -2.18 2.08 -0.57
N TYR A 75 -3.35 2.18 0.05
CA TYR A 75 -4.13 1.00 0.50
C TYR A 75 -4.77 0.24 -0.67
N THR A 76 -5.26 0.95 -1.67
CA THR A 76 -5.79 0.39 -2.92
C THR A 76 -4.71 -0.46 -3.62
N THR A 77 -3.51 0.11 -3.77
CA THR A 77 -2.35 -0.57 -4.37
C THR A 77 -1.91 -1.77 -3.53
N LEU A 78 -1.97 -1.68 -2.21
CA LEU A 78 -1.66 -2.80 -1.31
C LEU A 78 -2.55 -4.01 -1.61
N SER A 79 -3.86 -3.81 -1.71
CA SER A 79 -4.82 -4.88 -1.99
C SER A 79 -4.61 -5.52 -3.35
N LEU A 80 -4.28 -4.74 -4.37
CA LEU A 80 -4.09 -5.23 -5.74
C LEU A 80 -2.79 -6.01 -5.91
N THR A 81 -1.71 -5.54 -5.28
CA THR A 81 -0.36 -6.01 -5.60
C THR A 81 0.17 -7.06 -4.62
N THR A 82 -0.38 -7.18 -3.42
CA THR A 82 0.20 -8.07 -2.39
C THR A 82 0.23 -9.53 -2.84
N PHE A 83 -0.89 -10.06 -3.33
CA PHE A 83 -1.02 -11.47 -3.67
C PHE A 83 -0.09 -11.88 -4.82
N LYS A 84 -0.07 -11.12 -5.93
CA LYS A 84 0.81 -11.40 -7.06
C LYS A 84 2.28 -11.33 -6.68
N ASN A 85 2.65 -10.40 -5.80
CA ASN A 85 4.02 -10.24 -5.34
C ASN A 85 4.49 -11.43 -4.50
N VAL A 86 3.61 -11.99 -3.65
CA VAL A 86 3.93 -13.22 -2.88
C VAL A 86 4.20 -14.37 -3.83
N ILE A 87 3.27 -14.67 -4.75
CA ILE A 87 3.45 -15.77 -5.71
C ILE A 87 4.72 -15.57 -6.54
N ARG A 88 4.92 -14.36 -7.07
CA ARG A 88 6.07 -14.05 -7.91
C ARG A 88 7.39 -14.19 -7.14
N GLN A 89 7.44 -13.75 -5.89
CA GLN A 89 8.63 -13.87 -5.04
C GLN A 89 8.99 -15.34 -4.82
N GLU A 90 8.01 -16.17 -4.46
CA GLU A 90 8.21 -17.60 -4.24
C GLU A 90 8.59 -18.33 -5.55
N GLN A 91 8.09 -17.88 -6.71
CA GLN A 91 8.52 -18.39 -8.03
C GLN A 91 10.00 -18.09 -8.28
N VAL A 92 10.43 -16.86 -8.00
CA VAL A 92 11.82 -16.43 -8.22
C VAL A 92 12.77 -17.14 -7.28
N MET A 93 12.35 -17.39 -6.03
CA MET A 93 13.13 -18.12 -5.04
C MET A 93 13.13 -19.64 -5.24
N GLY A 94 12.24 -20.17 -6.09
CA GLY A 94 12.09 -21.61 -6.31
C GLY A 94 11.40 -22.35 -5.17
N THR A 95 10.60 -21.64 -4.36
CA THR A 95 10.02 -22.14 -3.09
C THR A 95 8.51 -22.36 -3.15
N ILE A 96 7.87 -22.16 -4.30
CA ILE A 96 6.42 -22.40 -4.45
C ILE A 96 6.03 -23.83 -4.07
N GLU A 97 6.77 -24.84 -4.54
CA GLU A 97 6.44 -26.23 -4.25
C GLU A 97 6.51 -26.51 -2.75
N TYR A 98 7.54 -25.99 -2.08
CA TYR A 98 7.67 -26.08 -0.63
C TYR A 98 6.51 -25.38 0.10
N LEU A 99 6.11 -24.20 -0.38
CA LEU A 99 4.98 -23.46 0.19
C LEU A 99 3.67 -24.24 0.06
N LEU A 100 3.42 -24.84 -1.10
CA LEU A 100 2.22 -25.65 -1.38
C LEU A 100 2.20 -26.97 -0.61
N LEU A 101 3.37 -27.56 -0.36
CA LEU A 101 3.53 -28.77 0.46
C LEU A 101 3.53 -28.50 1.96
N SER A 102 3.63 -27.23 2.38
CA SER A 102 3.68 -26.87 3.78
C SER A 102 2.33 -27.09 4.47
N GLU A 103 2.36 -27.27 5.80
CA GLU A 103 1.14 -27.32 6.62
C GLU A 103 0.37 -25.98 6.69
N THR A 104 0.82 -24.95 5.98
CA THR A 104 0.19 -23.61 5.99
C THR A 104 -0.50 -23.40 4.65
N PRO A 105 -1.84 -23.42 4.60
CA PRO A 105 -2.56 -23.29 3.34
C PRO A 105 -2.33 -21.89 2.75
N LEU A 106 -2.38 -21.79 1.42
CA LEU A 106 -2.06 -20.55 0.68
C LEU A 106 -2.89 -19.34 1.14
N TRP A 107 -4.17 -19.54 1.48
CA TRP A 107 -5.03 -18.47 1.98
C TRP A 107 -4.56 -17.90 3.33
N GLU A 108 -3.99 -18.73 4.22
CA GLU A 108 -3.39 -18.26 5.49
C GLU A 108 -2.14 -17.41 5.20
N VAL A 109 -1.30 -17.84 4.25
CA VAL A 109 -0.11 -17.08 3.82
C VAL A 109 -0.49 -15.69 3.30
N PHE A 110 -1.54 -15.64 2.47
CA PHE A 110 -2.06 -14.39 1.93
C PHE A 110 -2.59 -13.46 3.01
N ILE A 111 -3.39 -13.97 3.95
CA ILE A 111 -3.88 -13.19 5.10
C ILE A 111 -2.70 -12.67 5.92
N TYR A 112 -1.77 -13.52 6.31
CA TYR A 112 -0.64 -13.08 7.14
C TYR A 112 0.21 -12.01 6.43
N THR A 113 0.39 -12.16 5.12
CA THR A 113 1.19 -11.20 4.34
C THR A 113 0.46 -9.87 4.15
N ILE A 114 -0.84 -9.86 3.83
CA ILE A 114 -1.58 -8.60 3.66
C ILE A 114 -1.66 -7.82 4.97
N PHE A 115 -1.89 -8.50 6.10
CA PHE A 115 -1.92 -7.85 7.41
C PHE A 115 -0.53 -7.35 7.84
N SER A 116 0.53 -8.12 7.60
CA SER A 116 1.90 -7.67 7.87
C SER A 116 2.21 -6.40 7.07
N ARG A 117 1.98 -6.41 5.76
CA ARG A 117 2.23 -5.23 4.90
C ARG A 117 1.29 -4.06 5.20
N LEU A 118 0.08 -4.32 5.67
CA LEU A 118 -0.85 -3.28 6.11
C LEU A 118 -0.27 -2.49 7.28
N ILE A 119 0.35 -3.15 8.26
CA ILE A 119 1.01 -2.48 9.40
C ILE A 119 2.09 -1.51 8.89
N PHE A 120 2.95 -1.97 7.98
CA PHE A 120 3.98 -1.11 7.38
C PHE A 120 3.37 0.04 6.56
N THR A 121 2.27 -0.20 5.86
CA THR A 121 1.56 0.82 5.06
C THR A 121 0.94 1.88 5.96
N ILE A 122 0.32 1.49 7.08
CA ILE A 122 -0.24 2.42 8.07
C ILE A 122 0.86 3.31 8.65
N ILE A 123 2.00 2.72 9.03
CA ILE A 123 3.13 3.48 9.58
C ILE A 123 3.68 4.45 8.53
N ASN A 124 3.95 3.98 7.30
CA ASN A 124 4.53 4.79 6.24
C ASN A 124 3.58 5.93 5.82
N THR A 125 2.33 5.60 5.47
CA THR A 125 1.34 6.59 5.06
C THR A 125 1.00 7.56 6.18
N GLY A 126 0.97 7.12 7.44
CA GLY A 126 0.78 7.98 8.60
C GLY A 126 1.90 9.01 8.76
N ILE A 127 3.16 8.60 8.66
CA ILE A 127 4.32 9.50 8.71
C ILE A 127 4.26 10.50 7.57
N VAL A 128 4.03 10.02 6.35
CA VAL A 128 3.87 10.85 5.14
C VAL A 128 2.76 11.88 5.30
N PHE A 129 1.59 11.45 5.78
CA PHE A 129 0.41 12.29 5.94
C PHE A 129 0.65 13.41 6.96
N ILE A 130 1.22 13.08 8.12
CA ILE A 130 1.57 14.07 9.16
C ILE A 130 2.60 15.06 8.63
N PHE A 131 3.63 14.58 7.93
CA PHE A 131 4.68 15.43 7.36
C PHE A 131 4.12 16.44 6.36
N LEU A 132 3.23 16.01 5.46
CA LEU A 132 2.64 16.89 4.46
C LEU A 132 1.69 17.93 5.08
N ILE A 133 0.85 17.55 6.04
CA ILE A 133 -0.04 18.50 6.73
C ILE A 133 0.77 19.60 7.41
N TYR A 134 1.81 19.24 8.14
CA TYR A 134 2.62 20.21 8.89
C TYR A 134 3.47 21.11 7.98
N THR A 135 4.03 20.55 6.91
CA THR A 135 4.88 21.32 5.97
C THR A 135 4.07 22.29 5.11
N PHE A 136 2.84 21.90 4.77
CA PHE A 136 2.00 22.66 3.84
C PHE A 136 0.87 23.46 4.50
N ASP A 137 0.72 23.35 5.83
CA ASP A 137 -0.32 24.00 6.65
C ASP A 137 -1.73 23.74 6.11
N VAL A 138 -2.03 22.46 5.88
CA VAL A 138 -3.28 22.03 5.23
C VAL A 138 -4.31 21.64 6.28
N GLU A 139 -5.43 22.36 6.33
CA GLU A 139 -6.58 21.96 7.12
C GLU A 139 -7.34 20.79 6.46
N ILE A 140 -7.41 19.64 7.15
CA ILE A 140 -8.16 18.47 6.68
C ILE A 140 -9.33 18.21 7.64
N LYS A 141 -10.56 18.44 7.14
CA LYS A 141 -11.79 18.03 7.82
C LYS A 141 -12.15 16.62 7.37
N MET A 142 -11.89 15.63 8.23
CA MET A 142 -12.10 14.22 7.91
C MET A 142 -13.14 13.58 8.83
N ASN A 143 -14.14 12.92 8.24
CA ASN A 143 -14.94 11.94 8.95
C ASN A 143 -14.16 10.61 8.99
N ILE A 144 -13.47 10.39 10.11
CA ILE A 144 -12.56 9.26 10.30
C ILE A 144 -13.30 7.92 10.13
N ILE A 145 -14.51 7.82 10.69
CA ILE A 145 -15.29 6.57 10.68
C ILE A 145 -15.70 6.22 9.25
N SER A 146 -16.30 7.17 8.51
CA SER A 146 -16.68 6.94 7.12
C SER A 146 -15.48 6.62 6.23
N SER A 147 -14.35 7.27 6.47
CA SER A 147 -13.12 7.04 5.69
C SER A 147 -12.57 5.63 5.91
N ILE A 148 -12.55 5.16 7.16
CA ILE A 148 -12.09 3.79 7.48
C ILE A 148 -13.04 2.76 6.86
N ILE A 149 -14.36 2.96 6.97
CA ILE A 149 -15.35 2.03 6.40
C ILE A 149 -15.18 1.93 4.89
N LEU A 150 -15.09 3.08 4.19
CA LEU A 150 -14.87 3.12 2.75
C LEU A 150 -13.57 2.42 2.36
N LEU A 151 -12.48 2.70 3.07
CA LEU A 151 -11.18 2.08 2.82
C LEU A 151 -11.25 0.56 2.97
N VAL A 152 -11.87 0.05 4.03
CA VAL A 152 -12.02 -1.40 4.24
C VAL A 152 -12.85 -2.04 3.13
N ILE A 153 -13.98 -1.43 2.75
CA ILE A 153 -14.82 -1.93 1.65
C ILE A 153 -14.03 -1.98 0.35
N THR A 154 -13.35 -0.89 -0.02
CA THR A 154 -12.55 -0.82 -1.24
C THR A 154 -11.41 -1.84 -1.21
N MET A 155 -10.71 -1.98 -0.09
CA MET A 155 -9.65 -2.96 0.05
C MET A 155 -10.14 -4.39 -0.13
N ILE A 156 -11.32 -4.73 0.40
CA ILE A 156 -11.94 -6.06 0.23
C ILE A 156 -12.34 -6.26 -1.23
N SER A 157 -13.02 -5.30 -1.85
CA SER A 157 -13.44 -5.37 -3.25
C SER A 157 -12.25 -5.59 -4.19
N LEU A 158 -11.16 -4.83 -3.99
CA LEU A 158 -9.96 -4.91 -4.85
C LEU A 158 -9.10 -6.14 -4.56
N SER A 159 -9.22 -6.75 -3.38
CA SER A 159 -8.50 -8.00 -3.09
C SER A 159 -8.91 -9.12 -4.04
N GLY A 160 -10.16 -9.13 -4.52
CA GLY A 160 -10.61 -10.07 -5.55
C GLY A 160 -9.80 -9.93 -6.85
N ILE A 161 -9.59 -8.70 -7.32
CA ILE A 161 -8.76 -8.40 -8.49
C ILE A 161 -7.31 -8.80 -8.25
N GLY A 162 -6.77 -8.51 -7.05
CA GLY A 162 -5.41 -8.89 -6.68
C GLY A 162 -5.18 -10.41 -6.67
N ILE A 163 -6.17 -11.19 -6.23
CA ILE A 163 -6.10 -12.66 -6.27
C ILE A 163 -6.16 -13.17 -7.72
N LEU A 164 -7.02 -12.60 -8.57
CA LEU A 164 -7.06 -12.95 -10.00
C LEU A 164 -5.70 -12.69 -10.67
N SER A 165 -5.11 -11.54 -10.40
CA SER A 165 -3.75 -11.17 -10.83
C SER A 165 -2.69 -12.20 -10.37
N ALA A 166 -2.78 -12.68 -9.12
CA ALA A 166 -1.90 -13.72 -8.60
C ALA A 166 -2.06 -15.07 -9.33
N GLY A 167 -3.27 -15.41 -9.77
CA GLY A 167 -3.52 -16.57 -10.62
C GLY A 167 -2.87 -16.42 -12.00
N PHE A 168 -2.98 -15.25 -12.62
CA PHE A 168 -2.35 -14.98 -13.92
C PHE A 168 -0.83 -15.01 -13.85
N ILE A 169 -0.22 -14.36 -12.85
CA ILE A 169 1.26 -14.34 -12.72
C ILE A 169 1.83 -15.74 -12.46
N MET A 170 1.03 -16.64 -11.85
CA MET A 170 1.43 -18.04 -11.66
C MET A 170 1.68 -18.73 -13.02
N LEU A 171 0.88 -18.41 -14.04
CA LEU A 171 0.98 -18.95 -15.39
C LEU A 171 1.98 -18.18 -16.26
N THR A 172 1.87 -16.85 -16.31
CA THR A 172 2.67 -16.02 -17.23
C THR A 172 4.10 -15.82 -16.75
N LYS A 173 4.37 -16.02 -15.44
CA LYS A 173 5.65 -15.78 -14.75
C LYS A 173 6.10 -14.31 -14.74
N LYS A 174 5.82 -13.55 -15.79
CA LYS A 174 6.04 -12.11 -15.94
C LYS A 174 4.94 -11.52 -16.81
N GLY A 175 4.58 -10.27 -16.55
CA GLY A 175 3.49 -9.58 -17.24
C GLY A 175 2.15 -9.98 -16.64
N ASP A 176 1.50 -9.01 -15.99
CA ASP A 176 0.18 -9.17 -15.43
C ASP A 176 -0.78 -8.20 -16.15
N PRO A 177 -1.61 -8.69 -17.08
CA PRO A 177 -2.52 -7.84 -17.84
C PRO A 177 -3.62 -7.25 -16.95
N ILE A 178 -3.99 -7.93 -15.85
CA ILE A 178 -5.05 -7.45 -14.96
C ILE A 178 -4.60 -6.19 -14.23
N SER A 179 -3.41 -6.20 -13.64
CA SER A 179 -2.85 -5.00 -13.01
C SER A 179 -2.36 -3.94 -14.01
N TRP A 180 -2.30 -4.24 -15.31
CA TRP A 180 -1.92 -3.23 -16.31
C TRP A 180 -3.12 -2.40 -16.76
N VAL A 181 -4.31 -3.03 -16.82
CA VAL A 181 -5.56 -2.34 -17.16
C VAL A 181 -6.05 -1.43 -16.01
N TYR A 182 -5.70 -1.77 -14.77
CA TYR A 182 -6.04 -1.00 -13.57
C TYR A 182 -4.95 0.01 -13.23
#